data_AF-A0A2V9ZDX0-F1
#
_entry.id   AF-A0A2V9ZDX0-F1
#
_cell.length_a   1.000
_cell.length_b   1.000
_cell.length_c   1.000
_cell.angle_alpha   90.00
_cell.angle_beta   90.00
_cell.angle_gamma   90.00
#
_symmetry.space_group_name_H-M   'P 1'
#
loop_
_entity.id
_entity.type
_entity.pdbx_description
1 polymer ?
#
loop_
_entity_poly.entity_id
_entity_poly.type
_entity_poly.pdbx_seq_one_letter_code
_entity_poly.pdbx_strand_id
1 'polypeptide(L)'
;MPETLRNIALIVRREYLQRLRTRAFWVMTLLIPAMMAGFTLLPSKLMTMKIGGVHRIMVVSDIPQLADDFKDQLTINRTESSEQYSVETDSTTTDAEQQRLKGEVANKKLDGFVWLTK
;
A
#
# COMPACT_ATOMS: atom_id res chain seq x y z
N MET A 1 16.27 -31.82 -48.44
CA MET A 1 15.05 -31.76 -47.59
C MET A 1 13.94 -31.18 -48.44
N PRO A 2 12.81 -31.84 -48.75
CA PRO A 2 11.60 -31.04 -48.48
C PRO A 2 10.20 -31.67 -48.40
N GLU A 3 9.86 -32.84 -48.97
CA GLU A 3 8.42 -33.18 -49.18
C GLU A 3 7.63 -33.26 -47.86
N THR A 4 8.16 -34.00 -46.90
CA THR A 4 7.53 -34.17 -45.58
C THR A 4 7.50 -32.87 -44.78
N LEU A 5 8.61 -32.12 -44.78
CA LEU A 5 8.70 -30.83 -44.07
C LEU A 5 7.79 -29.76 -44.67
N ARG A 6 7.65 -29.73 -46.00
CA ARG A 6 6.74 -28.83 -46.70
C ARG A 6 5.28 -29.17 -46.38
N ASN A 7 4.94 -30.46 -46.35
CA ASN A 7 3.60 -30.91 -46.01
C ASN A 7 3.26 -30.59 -44.54
N ILE A 8 4.19 -30.82 -43.62
CA ILE A 8 4.05 -30.45 -42.20
C ILE A 8 3.86 -28.94 -42.06
N ALA A 9 4.66 -28.11 -42.74
CA ALA A 9 4.54 -26.66 -42.69
C ALA A 9 3.16 -26.17 -43.19
N LEU A 10 2.60 -26.81 -44.22
CA LEU A 10 1.26 -26.49 -44.72
C LEU A 10 0.17 -26.83 -43.70
N ILE A 11 0.27 -27.98 -43.04
CA ILE A 11 -0.67 -28.41 -41.99
C ILE A 11 -0.59 -27.45 -40.79
N VAL A 12 0.61 -27.13 -40.32
CA VAL A 12 0.83 -26.19 -39.21
C VAL A 12 0.26 -24.82 -39.53
N ARG A 13 0.52 -24.29 -40.74
CA ARG A 13 -0.02 -22.99 -41.17
C ARG A 13 -1.54 -22.96 -41.17
N ARG A 14 -2.18 -24.01 -41.69
CA ARG A 14 -3.65 -24.11 -41.70
C ARG A 14 -4.21 -24.15 -40.28
N GLU A 15 -3.69 -25.03 -39.45
CA GLU A 15 -4.16 -25.23 -38.08
C GLU A 15 -3.94 -23.99 -37.21
N TYR A 16 -2.78 -23.34 -37.36
CA TYR A 16 -2.46 -22.08 -36.69
C TYR A 16 -3.42 -20.96 -37.07
N LEU A 17 -3.67 -20.76 -38.36
CA LEU A 17 -4.63 -19.76 -38.84
C LEU A 17 -6.06 -20.08 -38.38
N GLN A 18 -6.45 -21.36 -38.33
CA GLN A 18 -7.76 -21.76 -37.81
C GLN A 18 -7.89 -21.45 -36.32
N ARG A 19 -6.86 -21.73 -35.50
CA ARG A 19 -6.90 -21.50 -34.04
C ARG A 19 -6.80 -20.02 -33.68
N LEU A 20 -5.87 -19.28 -34.29
CA LEU A 20 -5.64 -17.86 -34.00
C LEU A 20 -6.74 -16.93 -34.49
N ARG A 21 -7.46 -17.29 -35.56
CA ARG A 21 -8.55 -16.45 -36.09
C ARG A 21 -9.82 -16.55 -35.24
N THR A 22 -9.88 -17.49 -34.29
CA THR A 22 -11.00 -17.56 -33.38
C THR A 22 -11.02 -16.35 -32.46
N ARG A 23 -12.22 -15.79 -32.24
CA ARG A 23 -12.39 -14.68 -31.29
C ARG A 23 -12.00 -15.09 -29.87
N ALA A 24 -12.29 -16.33 -29.50
CA ALA A 24 -11.95 -16.89 -28.19
C ALA A 24 -10.44 -16.89 -27.93
N PHE A 25 -9.61 -17.21 -28.94
CA PHE A 25 -8.15 -17.15 -28.81
C PHE A 25 -7.70 -15.74 -28.44
N TRP A 26 -8.08 -14.73 -29.24
CA TRP A 26 -7.70 -13.34 -28.97
C TRP A 26 -8.21 -12.81 -27.63
N VAL A 27 -9.44 -13.17 -27.27
CA VAL A 27 -10.02 -12.80 -25.98
C VAL A 27 -9.18 -13.37 -24.85
N MET A 28 -8.92 -14.69 -24.82
CA MET A 28 -8.18 -15.31 -23.73
C MET A 28 -6.71 -14.86 -23.67
N THR A 29 -6.05 -14.73 -24.83
CA THR A 29 -4.66 -14.29 -24.91
C THR A 29 -4.48 -12.87 -24.39
N LEU A 30 -5.48 -11.99 -24.53
CA LEU A 30 -5.41 -10.63 -23.97
C LEU A 30 -5.96 -10.55 -22.54
N LEU A 31 -7.04 -11.28 -22.26
CA LEU A 31 -7.75 -11.23 -20.99
C LEU A 31 -6.89 -11.75 -19.84
N ILE A 32 -6.20 -12.88 -20.01
CA ILE A 32 -5.42 -13.48 -18.92
C ILE A 32 -4.25 -12.57 -18.50
N PRO A 33 -3.40 -12.05 -19.41
CA PRO A 33 -2.36 -11.10 -19.05
C PRO A 33 -2.91 -9.78 -18.48
N ALA A 34 -4.00 -9.25 -19.05
CA ALA A 34 -4.63 -8.04 -18.54
C ALA A 34 -5.17 -8.24 -17.12
N MET A 35 -5.77 -9.39 -16.85
CA MET A 35 -6.28 -9.77 -15.54
C MET A 35 -5.14 -9.94 -14.53
N MET A 36 -4.04 -10.61 -14.91
CA MET A 36 -2.82 -10.70 -14.08
C MET A 36 -2.28 -9.31 -13.76
N ALA A 37 -2.15 -8.43 -14.76
CA ALA A 37 -1.72 -7.05 -14.56
C ALA A 37 -2.67 -6.27 -13.65
N GLY A 38 -3.99 -6.43 -13.83
CA GLY A 38 -5.00 -5.84 -12.97
C GLY A 38 -4.85 -6.28 -11.52
N PHE A 39 -4.79 -7.58 -11.26
CA PHE A 39 -4.66 -8.11 -9.90
C PHE A 39 -3.33 -7.74 -9.22
N THR A 40 -2.26 -7.51 -9.97
CA THR A 40 -0.98 -7.09 -9.40
C THR A 40 -0.90 -5.57 -9.20
N LEU A 41 -1.29 -4.78 -10.20
CA LEU A 41 -1.10 -3.33 -10.21
C LEU A 41 -2.19 -2.57 -9.46
N LEU A 42 -3.44 -3.03 -9.49
CA LEU A 42 -4.55 -2.36 -8.81
C LEU A 42 -4.35 -2.27 -7.29
N PRO A 43 -4.09 -3.37 -6.55
CA PRO A 43 -3.89 -3.28 -5.11
C PRO A 43 -2.64 -2.47 -4.76
N SER A 44 -1.55 -2.61 -5.51
CA SER A 44 -0.34 -1.80 -5.31
C SER A 44 -0.64 -0.30 -5.41
N LYS A 45 -1.36 0.14 -6.46
CA LYS A 45 -1.72 1.56 -6.62
C LYS A 45 -2.71 2.04 -5.56
N LEU A 46 -3.68 1.21 -5.17
CA LEU A 46 -4.63 1.53 -4.10
C LEU A 46 -3.94 1.65 -2.74
N MET A 47 -2.96 0.80 -2.45
CA MET A 47 -2.14 0.90 -1.25
C MET A 47 -1.33 2.20 -1.25
N THR A 48 -0.62 2.52 -2.33
CA THR A 48 0.12 3.80 -2.41
C THR A 48 -0.79 5.02 -2.25
N MET A 49 -2.03 4.98 -2.75
CA MET A 49 -3.01 6.06 -2.56
C MET A 49 -3.51 6.19 -1.11
N LYS A 50 -3.58 5.09 -0.35
CA LYS A 50 -4.05 5.10 1.05
C LYS A 50 -2.94 5.30 2.07
N ILE A 51 -1.71 4.94 1.73
CA ILE A 51 -0.52 5.01 2.61
C ILE A 51 0.09 6.42 2.64
N GLY A 52 -0.36 7.34 1.78
CA GLY A 52 0.08 8.75 1.78
C GLY A 52 -0.62 9.65 2.80
N GLY A 53 -1.20 9.10 3.88
CA GLY A 53 -1.81 9.89 4.94
C GLY A 53 -0.75 10.41 5.91
N VAL A 54 -0.78 11.71 6.24
CA VAL A 54 0.00 12.23 7.37
C VAL A 54 -0.64 11.71 8.65
N HIS A 55 -0.03 10.70 9.27
CA HIS A 55 -0.50 10.14 10.54
C HIS A 55 -0.18 11.10 11.68
N ARG A 56 -1.21 11.71 12.27
CA ARG A 56 -1.05 12.64 13.39
C ARG A 56 -1.06 11.87 14.70
N ILE A 57 0.10 11.79 15.35
CA ILE A 57 0.28 11.12 16.64
C ILE A 57 0.67 12.16 17.67
N MET A 58 -0.02 12.18 18.81
CA MET A 58 0.35 13.02 19.94
C MET A 58 1.09 12.20 21.00
N VAL A 59 2.27 12.65 21.41
CA VAL A 59 3.05 12.02 22.48
C VAL A 59 2.91 12.88 23.73
N VAL A 60 2.22 12.35 24.74
CA VAL A 60 2.05 13.02 26.03
C VAL A 60 2.97 12.34 27.05
N SER A 61 3.83 13.13 27.69
CA SER A 61 4.78 12.62 28.68
C SER A 61 4.96 13.59 29.84
N ASP A 62 4.95 13.07 31.07
CA ASP A 62 5.35 13.81 32.27
C ASP A 62 6.85 14.16 32.29
N ILE A 63 7.66 13.47 31.49
CA ILE A 63 9.10 13.69 31.31
C ILE A 63 9.35 14.23 29.88
N PRO A 64 9.74 15.51 29.72
CA PRO A 64 9.95 16.12 28.41
C PRO A 64 11.02 15.41 27.55
N GLN A 65 12.13 14.99 28.18
CA GLN A 65 13.22 14.27 27.50
C GLN A 65 12.76 12.94 26.91
N LEU A 66 11.85 12.24 27.59
CA LEU A 66 11.31 10.97 27.12
C LEU A 66 10.42 11.17 25.88
N ALA A 67 9.66 12.28 25.83
CA ALA A 67 8.85 12.62 24.67
C ALA A 67 9.71 12.95 23.44
N ASP A 68 10.81 13.68 23.65
CA ASP A 68 11.75 14.03 22.58
C ASP A 68 12.48 12.80 22.03
N ASP A 69 12.99 11.92 22.90
CA ASP A 69 13.62 10.66 22.47
C ASP A 69 12.66 9.77 21.66
N PHE A 70 11.38 9.74 22.05
CA PHE A 70 10.35 8.97 21.34
C PHE A 70 10.04 9.58 19.96
N LYS A 71 9.97 10.91 19.88
CA LYS A 71 9.80 11.65 18.63
C LYS A 71 10.95 11.40 17.67
N ASP A 72 12.18 11.36 18.15
CA ASP A 72 13.36 11.09 17.33
C ASP A 72 13.35 9.65 16.81
N GLN A 73 12.98 8.66 17.63
CA GLN A 73 12.86 7.27 17.17
C GLN A 73 11.75 7.07 16.11
N LEU A 74 10.61 7.75 16.25
CA LEU A 74 9.54 7.73 15.26
C LEU A 74 9.96 8.42 13.94
N THR A 75 10.83 9.42 14.04
CA THR A 75 11.34 10.15 12.87
C THR A 75 12.44 9.38 12.13
N ILE A 76 13.27 8.59 12.82
CA ILE A 76 14.39 7.83 12.22
C ILE A 76 13.91 6.60 11.43
N ASN A 77 12.90 5.88 11.94
CA ASN A 77 12.31 4.72 11.24
C ASN A 77 11.53 5.10 9.96
N ARG A 78 11.37 6.39 9.69
CA ARG A 78 10.77 6.97 8.47
C ARG A 78 11.51 6.61 7.18
N THR A 79 12.81 6.31 7.24
CA THR A 79 13.61 6.13 6.01
C THR A 79 13.20 4.89 5.21
N GLU A 80 12.50 3.93 5.83
CA GLU A 80 12.09 2.66 5.21
C GLU A 80 10.57 2.56 4.93
N SER A 81 9.75 3.49 5.45
CA SER A 81 8.29 3.49 5.32
C SER A 81 7.79 4.78 4.69
N SER A 82 6.85 4.68 3.74
CA SER A 82 6.23 5.84 3.07
C SER A 82 5.19 6.58 3.94
N GLU A 83 5.08 6.25 5.22
CA GLU A 83 4.14 6.85 6.16
C GLU A 83 4.71 8.14 6.77
N GLN A 84 3.97 9.24 6.67
CA GLN A 84 4.39 10.54 7.19
C GLN A 84 3.78 10.78 8.57
N TYR A 85 4.56 10.68 9.66
CA TYR A 85 4.06 10.95 11.01
C TYR A 85 4.24 12.43 11.39
N SER A 86 3.18 13.09 11.87
CA SER A 86 3.24 14.41 12.51
C SER A 86 3.16 14.20 14.02
N VAL A 87 4.29 14.36 14.70
CA VAL A 87 4.43 14.11 16.13
C VAL A 87 4.44 15.43 16.91
N GLU A 88 3.43 15.65 17.73
CA GLU A 88 3.33 16.76 18.66
C GLU A 88 3.56 16.26 20.10
N THR A 89 4.35 17.00 20.88
CA THR A 89 4.65 16.66 22.28
C THR A 89 3.90 17.59 23.22
N ASP A 90 3.30 17.02 24.26
CA ASP A 90 2.65 17.77 25.35
C ASP A 90 3.07 17.17 26.70
N SER A 91 3.24 18.05 27.69
CA SER A 91 3.63 17.66 29.06
C SER A 91 2.45 17.65 30.03
N THR A 92 1.24 17.89 29.53
CA THR A 92 0.03 18.00 30.34
C THR A 92 -0.60 16.62 30.60
N THR A 93 -0.07 15.91 31.59
CA THR A 93 -0.55 14.56 31.99
C THR A 93 -1.77 14.65 32.93
N THR A 94 -2.89 15.20 32.45
CA THR A 94 -4.14 15.33 33.22
C THR A 94 -5.25 14.46 32.65
N ASP A 95 -6.13 13.88 33.49
CA ASP A 95 -7.27 13.07 33.05
C ASP A 95 -8.22 13.81 32.09
N ALA A 96 -8.35 15.13 32.25
CA ALA A 96 -9.12 15.99 31.36
C ALA A 96 -8.50 16.09 29.95
N GLU A 97 -7.17 16.18 29.85
CA GLU A 97 -6.46 16.14 28.57
C GLU A 97 -6.57 14.76 27.92
N GLN A 98 -6.47 13.68 28.70
CA GLN A 98 -6.67 12.33 28.18
C GLN A 98 -8.06 12.14 27.56
N GLN A 99 -9.10 12.69 28.19
CA GLN A 99 -10.46 12.65 27.66
C GLN A 99 -10.62 13.49 26.39
N ARG A 100 -9.97 14.67 26.33
CA ARG A 100 -9.93 15.51 25.11
C ARG A 100 -9.30 14.74 23.95
N LEU A 101 -8.14 14.12 24.17
CA LEU A 101 -7.42 13.36 23.14
C LEU A 101 -8.19 12.14 22.66
N LYS A 102 -8.87 11.41 23.56
CA LYS A 102 -9.81 10.34 23.17
C LYS A 102 -10.92 10.88 22.26
N GLY A 103 -11.46 12.06 22.56
CA GLY A 103 -12.44 12.73 21.71
C GLY A 103 -11.90 13.13 20.34
N GLU A 104 -10.64 13.56 20.27
CA GLU A 104 -10.00 13.94 19.01
C GLU A 104 -9.66 12.73 18.11
N VAL A 105 -9.29 11.59 18.72
CA VAL A 105 -9.15 10.31 18.01
C VAL A 105 -10.50 9.84 17.48
N ALA A 106 -11.56 9.88 18.30
CA ALA A 106 -12.91 9.51 17.87
C ALA A 106 -13.42 10.36 16.70
N ASN A 107 -13.03 11.64 16.65
CA ASN A 107 -13.37 12.58 15.58
C ASN A 107 -12.39 12.55 14.38
N LYS A 108 -11.43 11.60 14.35
CA LYS A 108 -10.40 11.46 13.31
C LYS A 108 -9.55 12.73 13.11
N LYS A 109 -9.41 13.57 14.15
CA LYS A 109 -8.49 14.71 14.14
C LYS A 109 -7.05 14.27 14.47
N LEU A 110 -6.94 13.23 15.29
CA LEU A 110 -5.73 12.48 15.62
C LEU A 110 -5.93 11.03 15.19
N ASP A 111 -4.85 10.38 14.76
CA ASP A 111 -4.87 8.94 14.47
C ASP A 111 -4.59 8.13 15.74
N GLY A 112 -3.87 8.71 16.70
CA GLY A 112 -3.62 8.11 18.00
C GLY A 112 -2.86 9.03 18.95
N PHE A 113 -2.77 8.61 20.22
CA PHE A 113 -1.91 9.26 21.21
C PHE A 113 -1.16 8.21 22.04
N VAL A 114 0.06 8.53 22.44
CA VAL A 114 0.87 7.71 23.35
C VAL A 114 0.88 8.42 24.70
N TRP A 115 0.46 7.71 25.74
CA TRP A 115 0.41 8.22 27.10
C TRP A 115 1.57 7.64 27.91
N LEU A 116 2.62 8.43 28.09
CA LEU A 116 3.78 8.08 28.89
C LEU A 116 3.60 8.72 30.27
N THR A 117 3.27 7.91 31.26
CA THR A 117 3.21 8.32 32.66
C THR A 117 4.07 7.36 33.46
N LYS A 118 4.83 7.87 34.42
CA LYS A 118 5.58 7.05 35.37
C LYS A 118 4.77 6.75 36.63
#